data_AF-A0A7I7VMQ5-F1
#
_entry.id   AF-A0A7I7VMQ5-F1
#
_cell.length_a   1.000
_cell.length_b   1.000
_cell.length_c   1.000
_cell.angle_alpha   90.00
_cell.angle_beta   90.00
_cell.angle_gamma   90.00
#
_symmetry.space_group_name_H-M   'P 1'
#
loop_
_entity.id
_entity.type
_entity.pdbx_description
1 polymer ?
#
loop_
_entity_poly.entity_id
_entity_poly.type
_entity_poly.pdbx_seq_one_letter_code
_entity_poly.pdbx_strand_id
1 'polypeptide(L)'
;MSRTHGHVPQISPAYTGRLAMAPVPSLRLPDEAMDPQAAYRFIHDELMLDGSSRLNLATFVTTWMDPEADKLMAETFDKNMIDKDEYPATAAIEQRCVCMVADLFHAEDLRDDDPDSAIGVSTIGSSEAVMLAGLAMKWRWRQRLAGDTWKGRTPNLVMGSNVQVVWEKCGLGEVLPLLRRRTALPADGEGALRHHRGSGARARRRGHRRGGGDPGHHLHR
;
A
#
# COMPACT_ATOMS: atom_id res chain seq x y z
N MET A 1 -36.51 54.91 11.06
CA MET A 1 -35.96 54.95 9.69
C MET A 1 -34.80 53.98 9.61
N SER A 2 -35.07 52.75 9.15
CA SER A 2 -34.07 51.68 9.06
C SER A 2 -33.18 51.94 7.84
N ARG A 3 -31.89 52.19 8.06
CA ARG A 3 -30.91 52.30 6.97
C ARG A 3 -30.48 50.90 6.58
N THR A 4 -31.04 50.39 5.49
CA THR A 4 -30.54 49.21 4.79
C THR A 4 -29.14 49.54 4.28
N HIS A 5 -28.10 48.98 4.89
CA HIS A 5 -26.76 49.02 4.33
C HIS A 5 -26.73 48.13 3.09
N GLY A 6 -26.96 48.74 1.93
CA GLY A 6 -26.71 48.12 0.65
C GLY A 6 -25.26 47.70 0.58
N HIS A 7 -25.03 46.41 0.32
CA HIS A 7 -23.71 45.87 0.03
C HIS A 7 -23.24 46.49 -1.28
N VAL A 8 -22.51 47.59 -1.20
CA VAL A 8 -21.81 48.17 -2.36
C VAL A 8 -20.75 47.13 -2.74
N PRO A 9 -20.70 46.66 -4.00
CA PRO A 9 -19.63 45.77 -4.44
C PRO A 9 -18.33 46.55 -4.35
N GLN A 10 -17.58 46.34 -3.27
CA GLN A 10 -16.29 46.96 -3.08
C GLN A 10 -15.31 46.20 -3.97
N ILE A 11 -15.00 46.77 -5.14
CA ILE A 11 -13.99 46.24 -6.06
C ILE A 11 -12.62 46.49 -5.42
N SER A 12 -12.22 45.59 -4.53
CA SER A 12 -10.87 45.56 -3.96
C SER A 12 -9.99 44.64 -4.82
N PRO A 13 -8.85 45.12 -5.36
CA PRO A 13 -7.86 44.26 -6.03
C PRO A 13 -7.48 43.04 -5.17
N ALA A 14 -7.09 41.93 -5.81
CA ALA A 14 -7.07 40.59 -5.21
C ALA A 14 -6.34 40.45 -3.85
N TYR A 15 -5.37 41.31 -3.57
CA TYR A 15 -4.53 41.31 -2.35
C TYR A 15 -4.67 42.58 -1.50
N THR A 16 -5.72 43.39 -1.71
CA THR A 16 -5.92 44.69 -1.03
C THR A 16 -6.99 44.67 0.07
N GLY A 17 -7.71 43.55 0.23
CA GLY A 17 -8.55 43.31 1.40
C GLY A 17 -7.72 43.02 2.64
N ARG A 18 -8.38 42.79 3.79
CA ARG A 18 -7.74 42.14 4.96
C ARG A 18 -7.43 40.66 4.66
N LEU A 19 -6.72 40.35 3.57
CA LEU A 19 -5.78 39.23 3.61
C LEU A 19 -4.72 39.71 4.60
N ALA A 20 -4.96 39.35 5.86
CA ALA A 20 -4.34 39.95 7.00
C ALA A 20 -2.81 39.83 6.87
N MET A 21 -2.10 40.85 7.35
CA MET A 21 -0.69 40.71 7.73
C MET A 21 -0.49 39.65 8.84
N ALA A 22 -1.56 39.04 9.34
CA ALA A 22 -1.56 37.92 10.25
C ALA A 22 -1.55 36.61 9.45
N PRO A 23 -0.68 35.64 9.81
CA PRO A 23 -0.62 34.35 9.14
C PRO A 23 -1.95 33.60 9.29
N VAL A 24 -2.34 32.85 8.25
CA VAL A 24 -3.49 31.94 8.32
C VAL A 24 -3.19 30.86 9.37
N PRO A 25 -4.09 30.62 10.37
CA PRO A 25 -3.89 29.57 11.35
C PRO A 25 -3.73 28.20 10.69
N SER A 26 -2.58 27.55 10.87
CA SER A 26 -2.27 26.26 10.25
C SER A 26 -2.48 25.05 11.16
N LEU A 27 -2.54 25.26 12.49
CA LEU A 27 -2.58 24.19 13.49
C LEU A 27 -3.87 24.15 14.32
N ARG A 28 -4.76 25.12 14.14
CA ARG A 28 -6.03 25.25 14.86
C ARG A 28 -7.09 25.81 13.93
N LEU A 29 -8.35 25.45 14.19
CA LEU A 29 -9.48 26.02 13.48
C LEU A 29 -9.54 27.54 13.75
N PRO A 30 -9.68 28.39 12.73
CA PRO A 30 -9.84 29.83 12.91
C PRO A 30 -11.14 30.17 13.68
N ASP A 31 -11.11 31.21 14.51
CA ASP A 31 -12.28 31.68 15.27
C ASP A 31 -13.33 32.37 14.37
N GLU A 32 -12.90 32.92 13.23
CA GLU A 32 -13.76 33.65 12.29
C GLU A 32 -13.65 33.05 10.88
N ALA A 33 -14.75 33.14 10.13
CA ALA A 33 -14.79 32.72 8.73
C ALA A 33 -14.03 33.69 7.82
N MET A 34 -13.41 33.15 6.78
CA MET A 34 -12.77 33.91 5.72
C MET A 34 -13.68 34.02 4.49
N ASP A 35 -13.53 35.09 3.71
CA ASP A 35 -14.15 35.20 2.39
C ASP A 35 -13.74 34.00 1.50
N PRO A 36 -14.69 33.32 0.81
CA PRO A 36 -14.36 32.14 0.00
C PRO A 36 -13.34 32.40 -1.10
N GLN A 37 -13.31 33.59 -1.72
CA GLN A 37 -12.32 33.90 -2.76
C GLN A 37 -10.94 34.12 -2.15
N ALA A 38 -10.88 34.75 -0.97
CA ALA A 38 -9.62 34.90 -0.22
C ALA A 38 -9.05 33.53 0.19
N ALA A 39 -9.89 32.63 0.69
CA ALA A 39 -9.49 31.27 1.06
C ALA A 39 -8.98 30.47 -0.16
N TYR A 40 -9.71 30.51 -1.28
CA TYR A 40 -9.29 29.87 -2.53
C TYR A 40 -7.92 30.37 -2.99
N ARG A 41 -7.72 31.69 -3.06
CA ARG A 41 -6.44 32.27 -3.52
C ARG A 41 -5.28 31.87 -2.62
N PHE A 42 -5.48 31.92 -1.30
CA PHE A 42 -4.43 31.52 -0.36
C PHE A 42 -3.99 30.07 -0.57
N ILE A 43 -4.94 29.14 -0.62
CA ILE A 43 -4.65 27.70 -0.83
C ILE A 43 -4.05 27.48 -2.23
N HIS A 44 -4.60 28.14 -3.25
CA HIS A 44 -4.13 28.00 -4.63
C HIS A 44 -2.69 28.48 -4.79
N ASP A 45 -2.34 29.64 -4.25
CA ASP A 45 -0.99 30.21 -4.31
C ASP A 45 0.00 29.36 -3.50
N GLU A 46 -0.41 28.80 -2.35
CA GLU A 46 0.41 27.87 -1.57
C GLU A 46 0.71 26.58 -2.36
N LEU A 47 -0.29 26.02 -3.05
CA LEU A 47 -0.13 24.82 -3.88
C LEU A 47 0.73 25.06 -5.13
N MET A 48 0.96 26.31 -5.57
CA MET A 48 1.91 26.59 -6.66
C MET A 48 3.37 26.31 -6.27
N LEU A 49 3.67 26.14 -4.97
CA LEU A 49 4.99 25.75 -4.49
C LEU A 49 5.27 24.26 -4.72
N ASP A 50 4.25 23.46 -5.03
CA ASP A 50 4.44 22.06 -5.42
C ASP A 50 5.15 21.95 -6.79
N GLY A 51 5.96 20.91 -6.93
CA GLY A 51 6.59 20.60 -8.21
C GLY A 51 5.54 20.22 -9.26
N SER A 52 5.80 20.59 -10.53
CA SER A 52 4.92 20.19 -11.63
C SER A 52 4.81 18.67 -11.72
N SER A 53 3.60 18.14 -11.62
CA SER A 53 3.32 16.70 -11.72
C SER A 53 3.78 16.10 -13.05
N ARG A 54 3.75 16.89 -14.13
CA ARG A 54 4.23 16.48 -15.46
C ARG A 54 5.74 16.25 -15.53
N LEU A 55 6.49 16.83 -14.60
CA LEU A 55 7.96 16.69 -14.50
C LEU A 55 8.36 15.63 -13.48
N ASN A 56 7.40 15.01 -12.78
CA ASN A 56 7.67 13.94 -11.84
C ASN A 56 7.86 12.60 -12.58
N LEU A 57 9.12 12.22 -12.78
CA LEU A 57 9.51 10.95 -13.42
C LEU A 57 9.63 9.78 -12.43
N ALA A 58 9.36 9.99 -11.14
CA ALA A 58 9.48 8.97 -10.10
C ALA A 58 8.15 8.27 -9.78
N THR A 59 7.02 8.89 -10.12
CA THR A 59 5.69 8.33 -9.85
C THR A 59 5.23 7.38 -10.95
N PHE A 60 4.46 6.37 -10.56
CA PHE A 60 3.74 5.48 -11.47
C PHE A 60 2.27 5.92 -11.68
N VAL A 61 1.81 6.96 -10.96
CA VAL A 61 0.45 7.49 -11.08
C VAL A 61 0.33 8.37 -12.33
N THR A 62 -0.77 8.24 -13.05
CA THR A 62 -1.11 9.08 -14.20
C THR A 62 -1.19 10.56 -13.82
N THR A 63 -0.46 11.42 -14.55
CA THR A 63 -0.42 12.89 -14.30
C THR A 63 -1.06 13.72 -15.43
N TRP A 64 -1.70 13.06 -16.39
CA TRP A 64 -2.41 13.70 -17.49
C TRP A 64 -3.52 12.81 -18.03
N MET A 65 -4.65 13.42 -18.38
CA MET A 65 -5.80 12.80 -19.05
C MET A 65 -6.35 13.77 -20.11
N ASP A 66 -7.18 13.26 -21.03
CA ASP A 66 -7.85 14.08 -22.02
C ASP A 66 -8.87 15.05 -21.37
N PRO A 67 -9.15 16.23 -21.97
CA PRO A 67 -10.09 17.21 -21.42
C PRO A 67 -11.51 16.68 -21.20
N GLU A 68 -11.94 15.70 -21.98
CA GLU A 68 -13.22 15.01 -21.81
C GLU A 68 -13.28 14.22 -20.50
N ALA A 69 -12.16 13.64 -20.05
CA ALA A 69 -12.07 12.95 -18.78
C ALA A 69 -12.16 13.93 -17.60
N ASP A 70 -11.50 15.09 -17.70
CA ASP A 70 -11.59 16.14 -16.68
C ASP A 70 -13.04 16.62 -16.50
N LYS A 71 -13.78 16.78 -17.61
CA LYS A 71 -15.20 17.15 -17.58
C LYS A 71 -16.04 16.09 -16.88
N LEU A 72 -15.87 14.82 -17.24
CA LEU A 72 -16.59 13.71 -16.60
C LEU A 72 -16.28 13.61 -15.10
N MET A 73 -15.01 13.77 -14.70
CA MET A 73 -14.62 13.79 -13.30
C MET A 73 -15.30 14.94 -12.53
N ALA A 74 -15.35 16.14 -13.12
CA ALA A 74 -16.04 17.27 -12.50
C ALA A 74 -17.57 17.08 -12.42
N GLU A 75 -18.20 16.53 -13.46
CA GLU A 75 -19.65 16.25 -13.51
C GLU A 75 -20.08 15.15 -12.54
N THR A 76 -19.17 14.23 -12.20
CA THR A 76 -19.43 13.09 -11.31
C THR A 76 -18.91 13.29 -9.89
N PHE A 77 -18.37 14.46 -9.56
CA PHE A 77 -17.77 14.74 -8.25
C PHE A 77 -18.73 14.55 -7.07
N ASP A 78 -20.04 14.77 -7.27
CA ASP A 78 -21.08 14.61 -6.26
C ASP A 78 -21.62 13.17 -6.14
N LYS A 79 -21.21 12.24 -7.02
CA LYS A 79 -21.74 10.88 -7.08
C LYS A 79 -21.05 9.98 -6.06
N ASN A 80 -21.86 9.29 -5.26
CA ASN A 80 -21.37 8.37 -4.24
C ASN A 80 -21.38 6.92 -4.74
N MET A 81 -20.21 6.35 -5.01
CA MET A 81 -20.08 5.00 -5.58
C MET A 81 -20.71 3.89 -4.71
N ILE A 82 -20.78 4.06 -3.37
CA ILE A 82 -21.36 3.05 -2.49
C ILE A 82 -22.89 3.03 -2.54
N ASP A 83 -23.52 4.13 -2.98
CA ASP A 83 -24.97 4.29 -3.05
C ASP A 83 -25.49 3.82 -4.41
N LYS A 84 -25.51 2.49 -4.59
CA LYS A 84 -25.86 1.86 -5.86
C LYS A 84 -27.33 2.03 -6.25
N ASP A 85 -28.21 2.25 -5.28
CA ASP A 85 -29.64 2.45 -5.51
C ASP A 85 -29.92 3.86 -6.05
N GLU A 86 -29.21 4.88 -5.55
CA GLU A 86 -29.34 6.26 -6.04
C GLU A 86 -28.59 6.46 -7.37
N TYR A 87 -27.48 5.76 -7.57
CA TYR A 87 -26.62 5.91 -8.75
C TYR A 87 -26.45 4.60 -9.56
N PRO A 88 -27.55 4.01 -10.08
CA PRO A 88 -27.51 2.72 -10.76
C PRO A 88 -26.69 2.74 -12.06
N ALA A 89 -26.66 3.89 -12.76
CA ALA A 89 -25.83 4.03 -13.96
C ALA A 89 -24.32 4.00 -13.63
N THR A 90 -23.91 4.62 -12.52
CA THR A 90 -22.52 4.60 -12.04
C THR A 90 -22.13 3.18 -11.64
N ALA A 91 -22.98 2.48 -10.89
CA ALA A 91 -22.77 1.08 -10.52
C ALA A 91 -22.69 0.16 -11.75
N ALA A 92 -23.52 0.39 -12.77
CA ALA A 92 -23.47 -0.37 -14.01
C ALA A 92 -22.16 -0.13 -14.79
N ILE A 93 -21.61 1.10 -14.76
CA ILE A 93 -20.31 1.40 -15.35
C ILE A 93 -19.19 0.69 -14.58
N GLU A 94 -19.23 0.71 -13.24
CA GLU A 94 -18.29 -0.07 -12.41
C GLU A 94 -18.30 -1.54 -12.83
N GLN A 95 -19.48 -2.16 -12.92
CA GLN A 95 -19.62 -3.57 -13.26
C GLN A 95 -19.07 -3.87 -14.66
N ARG A 96 -19.34 -3.01 -15.65
CA ARG A 96 -18.75 -3.16 -16.99
C ARG A 96 -17.22 -3.11 -16.95
N CYS A 97 -16.64 -2.20 -16.18
CA CYS A 97 -15.19 -2.15 -15.99
C CYS A 97 -14.65 -3.43 -15.36
N VAL A 98 -15.34 -3.99 -14.36
CA VAL A 98 -14.98 -5.28 -13.76
C VAL A 98 -15.01 -6.40 -14.81
N CYS A 99 -16.07 -6.51 -15.61
CA CYS A 99 -16.17 -7.50 -16.68
C CYS A 99 -15.05 -7.34 -17.71
N MET A 100 -14.78 -6.11 -18.17
CA MET A 100 -13.72 -5.84 -19.15
C MET A 100 -12.32 -6.18 -18.62
N VAL A 101 -12.04 -5.88 -17.34
CA VAL A 101 -10.76 -6.25 -16.71
C VAL A 101 -10.66 -7.76 -16.48
N ALA A 102 -11.76 -8.43 -16.12
CA ALA A 102 -11.79 -9.88 -15.96
C ALA A 102 -11.53 -10.60 -17.30
N ASP A 103 -12.16 -10.14 -18.38
CA ASP A 103 -11.93 -10.64 -19.74
C ASP A 103 -10.48 -10.39 -20.19
N LEU A 104 -9.95 -9.19 -19.94
CA LEU A 104 -8.55 -8.86 -20.21
C LEU A 104 -7.56 -9.80 -19.51
N PHE A 105 -7.91 -10.30 -18.33
CA PHE A 105 -7.12 -11.27 -17.57
C PHE A 105 -7.52 -12.73 -17.81
N HIS A 106 -8.34 -13.00 -18.83
CA HIS A 106 -8.79 -14.34 -19.24
C HIS A 106 -9.46 -15.12 -18.09
N ALA A 107 -10.33 -14.45 -17.32
CA ALA A 107 -11.11 -15.13 -16.30
C ALA A 107 -12.01 -16.21 -16.94
N GLU A 108 -12.10 -17.36 -16.27
CA GLU A 108 -12.96 -18.47 -16.69
C GLU A 108 -14.44 -18.14 -16.41
N ASP A 109 -15.35 -18.85 -17.08
CA ASP A 109 -16.81 -18.79 -16.86
C ASP A 109 -17.47 -17.41 -17.05
N LEU A 110 -16.82 -16.47 -17.75
CA LEU A 110 -17.41 -15.20 -18.14
C LEU A 110 -18.55 -15.39 -19.15
N ARG A 111 -19.58 -14.56 -19.02
CA ARG A 111 -20.77 -14.58 -19.88
C ARG A 111 -21.04 -13.19 -20.43
N ASP A 112 -21.24 -13.10 -21.74
CA ASP A 112 -21.57 -11.84 -22.42
C ASP A 112 -22.96 -11.29 -22.06
N ASP A 113 -23.85 -12.16 -21.59
CA ASP A 113 -25.24 -11.83 -21.25
C ASP A 113 -25.49 -11.62 -19.75
N ASP A 114 -24.47 -11.85 -18.90
CA ASP A 114 -24.60 -11.81 -17.45
C ASP A 114 -23.41 -11.05 -16.83
N PRO A 115 -23.60 -9.78 -16.44
CA PRO A 115 -22.53 -8.99 -15.82
C PRO A 115 -22.07 -9.57 -14.48
N ASP A 116 -22.89 -10.37 -13.79
CA ASP A 116 -22.54 -10.95 -12.49
C ASP A 116 -21.64 -12.20 -12.63
N SER A 117 -21.40 -12.67 -13.86
CA SER A 117 -20.44 -13.75 -14.14
C SER A 117 -19.00 -13.37 -13.79
N ALA A 118 -18.66 -12.07 -13.83
CA ALA A 118 -17.36 -11.56 -13.42
C ALA A 118 -17.32 -11.27 -11.91
N ILE A 119 -16.38 -11.89 -11.20
CA ILE A 119 -16.17 -11.66 -9.76
C ILE A 119 -15.06 -10.64 -9.54
N GLY A 120 -15.44 -9.42 -9.15
CA GLY A 120 -14.50 -8.35 -8.84
C GLY A 120 -15.18 -7.13 -8.23
N VAL A 121 -14.40 -6.11 -7.88
CA VAL A 121 -14.88 -4.85 -7.31
C VAL A 121 -13.90 -3.73 -7.63
N SER A 122 -14.38 -2.49 -7.79
CA SER A 122 -13.49 -1.33 -7.83
C SER A 122 -12.89 -1.05 -6.44
N THR A 123 -11.68 -0.53 -6.40
CA THR A 123 -11.01 -0.12 -5.16
C THR A 123 -10.37 1.25 -5.36
N ILE A 124 -10.08 1.95 -4.26
CA ILE A 124 -9.37 3.25 -4.32
C ILE A 124 -7.96 3.07 -4.89
N GLY A 125 -7.37 1.88 -4.70
CA GLY A 125 -6.12 1.51 -5.35
C GLY A 125 -5.71 0.08 -5.04
N SER A 126 -4.53 -0.30 -5.52
CA SER A 126 -3.99 -1.67 -5.34
C SER A 126 -3.78 -2.05 -3.87
N SER A 127 -3.65 -1.06 -2.97
CA SER A 127 -3.49 -1.33 -1.54
C SER A 127 -4.71 -2.04 -0.94
N GLU A 128 -5.90 -1.54 -1.23
CA GLU A 128 -7.16 -2.13 -0.80
C GLU A 128 -7.41 -3.46 -1.52
N ALA A 129 -7.17 -3.53 -2.83
CA ALA A 129 -7.33 -4.76 -3.61
C ALA A 129 -6.47 -5.91 -3.07
N VAL A 130 -5.21 -5.64 -2.73
CA VAL A 130 -4.30 -6.63 -2.13
C VAL A 130 -4.79 -7.08 -0.75
N MET A 131 -5.33 -6.17 0.07
CA MET A 131 -5.88 -6.53 1.38
C MET A 131 -7.11 -7.43 1.24
N LEU A 132 -8.02 -7.13 0.31
CA LEU A 132 -9.18 -7.97 0.01
C LEU A 132 -8.76 -9.35 -0.51
N ALA A 133 -7.82 -9.39 -1.46
CA ALA A 133 -7.25 -10.64 -1.96
C ALA A 133 -6.58 -11.44 -0.83
N GLY A 134 -5.88 -10.75 0.05
CA GLY A 134 -5.26 -11.31 1.25
C GLY A 134 -6.27 -11.96 2.19
N LEU A 135 -7.34 -11.23 2.51
CA LEU A 135 -8.43 -11.73 3.33
C LEU A 135 -9.08 -12.96 2.70
N ALA A 136 -9.35 -12.93 1.39
CA ALA A 136 -9.88 -14.07 0.65
C ALA A 136 -8.95 -15.29 0.72
N MET A 137 -7.64 -15.11 0.55
CA MET A 137 -6.64 -16.17 0.69
C MET A 137 -6.64 -16.78 2.10
N LYS A 138 -6.71 -15.93 3.14
CA LYS A 138 -6.78 -16.38 4.55
C LYS A 138 -8.02 -17.20 4.84
N TRP A 139 -9.18 -16.76 4.37
CA TRP A 139 -10.43 -17.49 4.55
C TRP A 139 -10.44 -18.81 3.80
N ARG A 140 -9.94 -18.85 2.55
CA ARG A 140 -9.78 -20.10 1.78
C ARG A 140 -8.82 -21.07 2.47
N TRP A 141 -7.71 -20.58 3.03
CA TRP A 141 -6.79 -21.40 3.82
C TRP A 141 -7.46 -22.00 5.07
N ARG A 142 -8.25 -21.20 5.81
CA ARG A 142 -9.02 -21.68 6.97
C ARG A 142 -10.04 -22.76 6.58
N GLN A 143 -10.75 -22.59 5.47
CA GLN A 143 -11.75 -23.56 5.00
C GLN A 143 -11.13 -24.89 4.57
N ARG A 144 -9.90 -24.87 4.04
CA ARG A 144 -9.16 -26.10 3.68
C ARG A 144 -8.71 -26.91 4.89
N LEU A 145 -8.58 -26.27 6.05
CA LEU A 145 -8.26 -26.95 7.30
C LEU A 145 -9.55 -27.51 7.89
N ALA A 146 -9.56 -28.81 8.20
CA ALA A 146 -10.75 -29.46 8.75
C ALA A 146 -11.12 -28.85 10.12
N GLY A 147 -12.33 -28.30 10.23
CA GLY A 147 -12.86 -27.73 11.47
C GLY A 147 -11.97 -26.66 12.09
N ASP A 148 -11.72 -26.78 13.39
CA ASP A 148 -10.95 -25.81 14.18
C ASP A 148 -9.43 -26.04 14.18
N THR A 149 -8.91 -26.90 13.31
CA THR A 149 -7.46 -27.22 13.25
C THR A 149 -6.57 -26.03 12.85
N TRP A 150 -7.17 -24.93 12.40
CA TRP A 150 -6.48 -23.66 12.18
C TRP A 150 -6.18 -22.91 13.49
N LYS A 151 -6.92 -23.17 14.58
CA LYS A 151 -6.70 -22.54 15.89
C LYS A 151 -5.36 -23.03 16.45
N GLY A 152 -4.40 -22.11 16.59
CA GLY A 152 -3.02 -22.41 17.01
C GLY A 152 -2.01 -22.45 15.86
N ARG A 153 -2.43 -22.17 14.62
CA ARG A 153 -1.53 -21.99 13.47
C ARG A 153 -1.45 -20.52 13.08
N THR A 154 -0.25 -20.08 12.72
CA THR A 154 -0.03 -18.75 12.14
C THR A 154 0.07 -18.90 10.62
N PRO A 155 -0.87 -18.35 9.82
CA PRO A 155 -0.72 -18.36 8.38
C PRO A 155 0.49 -17.51 7.97
N ASN A 156 1.22 -17.95 6.95
CA ASN A 156 2.35 -17.22 6.39
C ASN A 156 2.16 -17.05 4.87
N LEU A 157 2.65 -15.93 4.33
CA LEU A 157 2.63 -15.65 2.90
C LEU A 157 4.07 -15.57 2.37
N VAL A 158 4.35 -16.36 1.33
CA VAL A 158 5.70 -16.49 0.76
C VAL A 158 5.79 -15.61 -0.48
N MET A 159 6.71 -14.64 -0.48
CA MET A 159 6.83 -13.63 -1.55
C MET A 159 8.29 -13.32 -1.89
N GLY A 160 8.51 -12.61 -3.00
CA GLY A 160 9.81 -12.06 -3.35
C GLY A 160 10.28 -10.98 -2.36
N SER A 161 11.58 -10.71 -2.31
CA SER A 161 12.14 -9.66 -1.43
C SER A 161 11.86 -8.22 -1.93
N ASN A 162 11.28 -8.08 -3.13
CA ASN A 162 11.00 -6.83 -3.81
C ASN A 162 9.51 -6.44 -3.78
N VAL A 163 8.75 -6.97 -2.82
CA VAL A 163 7.32 -6.65 -2.69
C VAL A 163 7.11 -5.18 -2.35
N GLN A 164 6.01 -4.62 -2.86
CA GLN A 164 5.55 -3.29 -2.48
C GLN A 164 5.08 -3.31 -1.01
N VAL A 165 5.29 -2.21 -0.28
CA VAL A 165 5.05 -2.07 1.17
C VAL A 165 3.63 -2.45 1.64
N VAL A 166 2.63 -2.45 0.76
CA VAL A 166 1.25 -2.88 1.06
C VAL A 166 1.23 -4.27 1.68
N TRP A 167 2.09 -5.18 1.23
CA TRP A 167 2.08 -6.55 1.70
C TRP A 167 2.50 -6.68 3.17
N GLU A 168 3.36 -5.78 3.66
CA GLU A 168 3.69 -5.68 5.07
C GLU A 168 2.50 -5.17 5.90
N LYS A 169 1.67 -4.30 5.32
CA LYS A 169 0.42 -3.79 5.95
C LYS A 169 -0.70 -4.82 5.95
N CYS A 170 -0.66 -5.80 5.04
CA CYS A 170 -1.76 -6.74 4.78
C CYS A 170 -2.06 -7.68 5.97
N GLY A 171 -1.21 -7.74 7.01
CA GLY A 171 -1.54 -8.40 8.29
C GLY A 171 -1.79 -9.90 8.21
N LEU A 172 -1.48 -10.53 7.08
CA LEU A 172 -1.57 -11.97 6.84
C LEU A 172 -0.36 -12.71 7.43
N GLY A 173 -0.12 -12.55 8.74
CA GLY A 173 1.00 -13.17 9.43
C GLY A 173 2.38 -12.78 8.86
N GLU A 174 3.41 -13.57 9.13
CA GLU A 174 4.77 -13.28 8.68
C GLU A 174 4.89 -13.39 7.15
N VAL A 175 5.36 -12.31 6.53
CA VAL A 175 5.82 -12.30 5.15
C VAL A 175 7.23 -12.92 5.12
N LEU A 176 7.36 -14.12 4.58
CA LEU A 176 8.64 -14.82 4.51
C LEU A 176 9.28 -14.61 3.12
N PRO A 177 10.52 -14.10 3.05
CA PRO A 177 11.20 -13.92 1.76
C PRO A 177 11.57 -15.27 1.16
N LEU A 178 11.33 -15.41 -0.15
CA LEU A 178 11.90 -16.50 -0.95
C LEU A 178 13.42 -16.32 -1.07
N LEU A 179 14.17 -16.81 -0.09
CA LEU A 179 15.58 -17.10 -0.30
C LEU A 179 15.67 -18.26 -1.29
N ARG A 180 16.11 -17.99 -2.53
CA ARG A 180 16.65 -19.03 -3.41
C ARG A 180 17.73 -19.75 -2.59
N ARG A 181 17.46 -20.98 -2.13
CA ARG A 181 18.54 -21.90 -1.78
C ARG A 181 19.38 -22.00 -3.04
N ARG A 182 20.54 -21.35 -3.06
CA ARG A 182 21.63 -21.76 -3.95
C ARG A 182 21.95 -23.19 -3.51
N THR A 183 21.36 -24.18 -4.16
CA THR A 183 22.00 -25.48 -4.28
C THR A 183 23.33 -25.19 -4.97
N ALA A 184 24.39 -25.08 -4.18
CA ALA A 184 25.73 -25.15 -4.70
C ALA A 184 25.82 -26.49 -5.43
N LEU A 185 25.82 -26.45 -6.75
CA LEU A 185 26.31 -27.56 -7.56
C LEU A 185 27.75 -27.81 -7.09
N PRO A 186 28.13 -29.04 -6.71
CA PRO A 186 29.53 -29.33 -6.42
C PRO A 186 30.34 -29.04 -7.67
N ALA A 187 31.32 -28.15 -7.55
CA ALA A 187 32.30 -27.91 -8.59
C ALA A 187 33.23 -29.13 -8.63
N ASP A 188 32.90 -30.09 -9.48
CA ASP A 188 33.80 -31.16 -9.85
C ASP A 188 34.88 -30.58 -10.78
N GLY A 189 36.14 -30.69 -10.32
CA GLY A 189 37.31 -30.70 -11.19
C GLY A 189 38.08 -29.40 -11.29
N GLU A 190 39.05 -29.19 -10.38
CA GLU A 190 40.37 -28.66 -10.78
C GLU A 190 41.48 -29.32 -9.95
N GLY A 191 42.57 -29.63 -10.65
CA GLY A 191 43.57 -30.62 -10.28
C GLY A 191 44.49 -30.21 -9.14
N ALA A 192 44.76 -31.19 -8.28
CA ALA A 192 45.80 -31.16 -7.26
C ALA A 192 47.20 -31.17 -7.90
N LEU A 193 47.84 -30.00 -8.02
CA LEU A 193 49.28 -29.89 -8.16
C LEU A 193 49.93 -30.07 -6.78
N ARG A 194 50.39 -31.30 -6.51
CA ARG A 194 51.18 -31.66 -5.33
C ARG A 194 52.61 -31.15 -5.49
N HIS A 195 53.04 -30.22 -4.64
CA HIS A 195 54.46 -29.98 -4.38
C HIS A 195 54.90 -30.71 -3.10
N HIS A 196 55.87 -31.60 -3.28
CA HIS A 196 56.55 -32.38 -2.26
C HIS A 196 57.70 -31.57 -1.64
N ARG A 197 57.75 -31.50 -0.30
CA ARG A 197 58.92 -31.30 0.62
C ARG A 197 58.31 -30.88 1.96
N GLY A 198 58.50 -31.48 3.12
CA GLY A 198 59.50 -32.42 3.63
C GLY A 198 59.86 -31.98 5.06
N SER A 199 59.91 -32.94 5.99
CA SER A 199 60.50 -32.86 7.34
C SER A 199 59.66 -32.24 8.47
N GLY A 200 59.67 -32.91 9.64
CA GLY A 200 59.47 -32.20 10.92
C GLY A 200 58.71 -32.88 12.06
N ALA A 201 59.03 -34.14 12.38
CA ALA A 201 59.08 -34.70 13.75
C ALA A 201 58.01 -34.37 14.83
N ARG A 202 57.42 -35.47 15.35
CA ARG A 202 57.20 -35.82 16.79
C ARG A 202 56.28 -34.93 17.64
N ALA A 203 55.61 -35.39 18.69
CA ALA A 203 55.13 -36.67 19.19
C ALA A 203 54.34 -36.36 20.49
N ARG A 204 53.38 -37.23 20.84
CA ARG A 204 52.84 -37.48 22.21
C ARG A 204 51.92 -36.39 22.79
N ARG A 205 50.91 -36.70 23.61
CA ARG A 205 50.22 -37.92 24.08
C ARG A 205 48.97 -37.43 24.84
N ARG A 206 47.92 -38.26 24.85
CA ARG A 206 46.97 -38.59 25.95
C ARG A 206 46.89 -37.57 27.11
N GLY A 207 45.76 -36.99 27.50
CA GLY A 207 44.40 -37.50 27.55
C GLY A 207 44.00 -37.72 29.01
N HIS A 208 42.91 -37.11 29.50
CA HIS A 208 42.09 -37.70 30.57
C HIS A 208 40.75 -36.98 30.71
N ARG A 209 39.68 -37.79 30.73
CA ARG A 209 38.34 -37.44 31.22
C ARG A 209 38.29 -37.64 32.73
N ARG A 210 37.36 -36.93 33.38
CA ARG A 210 36.47 -37.26 34.53
C ARG A 210 36.27 -35.94 35.28
N GLY A 211 35.07 -35.45 35.58
CA GLY A 211 33.78 -36.12 35.74
C GLY A 211 33.38 -36.03 37.20
N GLY A 212 32.23 -35.40 37.47
CA GLY A 212 31.43 -35.60 38.69
C GLY A 212 31.34 -34.38 39.63
N GLY A 213 30.11 -34.07 40.03
CA GLY A 213 29.82 -33.40 41.31
C GLY A 213 28.91 -32.18 41.23
N ASP A 214 27.60 -32.44 41.22
CA ASP A 214 26.47 -31.52 41.44
C ASP A 214 26.34 -31.12 42.94
N PRO A 215 25.23 -30.51 43.41
CA PRO A 215 24.77 -29.12 43.34
C PRO A 215 24.91 -28.39 44.69
N GLY A 216 24.68 -27.07 44.71
CA GLY A 216 24.58 -26.30 45.96
C GLY A 216 23.77 -25.01 45.84
N HIS A 217 22.65 -24.99 46.57
CA HIS A 217 21.82 -23.85 46.96
C HIS A 217 22.58 -22.55 47.24
N HIS A 218 22.00 -21.38 46.89
CA HIS A 218 21.40 -20.46 47.86
C HIS A 218 20.87 -19.16 47.21
N LEU A 219 19.70 -18.74 47.70
CA LEU A 219 19.08 -17.43 47.52
C LEU A 219 20.01 -16.29 47.97
N HIS A 220 19.87 -15.10 47.38
CA HIS A 220 19.51 -13.89 48.14
C HIS A 220 19.06 -12.74 47.23
N ARG A 221 17.85 -12.25 47.53
CA ARG A 221 17.25 -10.91 47.33
C ARG A 221 17.45 -10.17 46.02
#